data_AF-A0A958SM98-F1
#
_entry.id   AF-A0A958SM98-F1
#
_cell.length_a   1.000
_cell.length_b   1.000
_cell.length_c   1.000
_cell.angle_alpha   90.00
_cell.angle_beta   90.00
_cell.angle_gamma   90.00
#
_symmetry.space_group_name_H-M   'P 1'
#
loop_
_entity.id
_entity.type
_entity.pdbx_description
1 polymer ?
#
loop_
_entity_poly.entity_id
_entity_poly.type
_entity_poly.pdbx_seq_one_letter_code
_entity_poly.pdbx_strand_id
1 'polypeptide(L)'
;EELNIADFDFSDKENARNALSVLEDSQKTVNGYRANLGAIQNRLISTDNNLSTAIENFNAANARIRDTDIAESSAELARNQVLQNASISILAQANQNPSAALRLIS
;
A
#
# COMPACT_ATOMS: atom_id res chain seq x y z
N GLU A 1 12.48 -38.37 -3.33
CA GLU A 1 12.53 -39.74 -3.90
C GLU A 1 13.17 -39.67 -5.27
N GLU A 2 14.12 -40.55 -5.53
CA GLU A 2 14.79 -40.67 -6.81
C GLU A 2 13.78 -41.25 -7.82
N LEU A 3 13.68 -40.67 -9.02
CA LEU A 3 12.67 -41.09 -10.01
C LEU A 3 12.96 -42.48 -10.62
N ASN A 4 14.11 -43.09 -10.29
CA ASN A 4 14.52 -44.44 -10.71
C ASN A 4 14.37 -44.72 -12.22
N ILE A 5 14.61 -43.70 -13.05
CA ILE A 5 14.48 -43.76 -14.52
C ILE A 5 15.81 -44.04 -15.25
N ALA A 6 16.86 -44.42 -14.53
CA ALA A 6 18.21 -44.46 -15.08
C ALA A 6 18.57 -45.75 -15.84
N ASP A 7 17.86 -46.86 -15.59
CA ASP A 7 18.23 -48.17 -16.15
C ASP A 7 16.97 -48.99 -16.49
N PHE A 8 16.49 -48.83 -17.71
CA PHE A 8 15.38 -49.64 -18.25
C PHE A 8 15.89 -50.58 -19.33
N ASP A 9 15.63 -51.87 -19.14
CA ASP A 9 15.82 -52.88 -20.16
C ASP A 9 14.51 -53.09 -20.94
N PHE A 10 14.60 -53.04 -22.26
CA PHE A 10 13.47 -53.23 -23.18
C PHE A 10 13.58 -54.52 -24.00
N SER A 11 14.55 -55.38 -23.68
CA SER A 11 14.84 -56.60 -24.43
C SER A 11 13.79 -57.70 -24.23
N ASP A 12 13.06 -57.66 -23.11
CA ASP A 12 11.92 -58.54 -22.81
C ASP A 12 10.62 -57.74 -22.69
N LYS A 13 9.51 -58.35 -23.12
CA LYS A 13 8.15 -57.83 -22.97
C LYS A 13 7.80 -57.55 -21.50
N GLU A 14 8.27 -58.37 -20.57
CA GLU A 14 8.02 -58.13 -19.14
C GLU A 14 8.78 -56.89 -18.63
N ASN A 15 10.07 -56.78 -18.95
CA ASN A 15 10.91 -55.64 -18.56
C ASN A 15 10.38 -54.33 -19.16
N ALA A 16 9.95 -54.34 -20.42
CA ALA A 16 9.33 -53.18 -21.06
C ALA A 16 8.03 -52.72 -20.36
N ARG A 17 7.20 -53.66 -19.86
CA ARG A 17 5.98 -53.32 -19.11
C ARG A 17 6.30 -52.73 -17.73
N ASN A 18 7.32 -53.26 -17.06
CA ASN A 18 7.77 -52.73 -15.77
C ASN A 18 8.35 -51.32 -15.92
N ALA A 19 9.16 -51.08 -16.95
CA ALA A 19 9.68 -49.74 -17.28
C ALA A 19 8.56 -48.72 -17.51
N LEU A 20 7.50 -49.12 -18.24
CA LEU A 20 6.34 -48.25 -18.46
C LEU A 20 5.63 -47.89 -17.14
N SER A 21 5.45 -48.85 -16.23
CA SER A 21 4.84 -48.59 -14.92
C SER A 21 5.65 -47.60 -14.09
N VAL A 22 6.98 -47.77 -14.06
CA VAL A 22 7.88 -46.84 -13.34
C VAL A 22 7.81 -45.44 -13.94
N LEU A 23 7.78 -45.33 -15.27
CA LEU A 23 7.62 -44.05 -15.96
C LEU A 23 6.29 -43.37 -15.59
N GLU A 24 5.17 -44.10 -15.60
CA GLU A 24 3.87 -43.55 -15.20
C GLU A 24 3.89 -43.00 -13.77
N ASP A 25 4.49 -43.72 -12.83
CA ASP A 25 4.56 -43.29 -11.44
C ASP A 25 5.52 -42.10 -11.26
N SER A 26 6.66 -42.10 -11.95
CA SER A 26 7.57 -40.96 -11.98
C SER A 26 6.88 -39.70 -12.53
N GLN A 27 6.04 -39.86 -13.55
CA GLN A 27 5.29 -38.77 -14.14
C GLN A 27 4.19 -38.26 -13.21
N LYS A 28 3.47 -39.14 -12.50
CA LYS A 28 2.51 -38.74 -11.45
C LYS A 28 3.21 -37.92 -10.36
N THR A 29 4.39 -38.34 -9.92
CA THR A 29 5.18 -37.62 -8.90
C THR A 29 5.58 -36.23 -9.38
N VAL A 30 6.15 -36.10 -10.58
CA VAL A 30 6.51 -34.79 -11.17
C VAL A 30 5.27 -33.90 -11.32
N ASN A 31 4.15 -34.45 -11.79
CA ASN A 31 2.90 -33.71 -11.90
C ASN A 31 2.36 -33.27 -10.54
N GLY A 32 2.52 -34.09 -9.50
CA GLY A 32 2.19 -33.74 -8.11
C GLY A 32 3.01 -32.54 -7.61
N TYR A 33 4.32 -32.54 -7.85
CA TYR A 33 5.18 -31.39 -7.52
C TYR A 33 4.77 -30.14 -8.31
N ARG A 34 4.50 -30.26 -9.61
CA ARG A 34 4.03 -29.14 -10.44
C ARG A 34 2.69 -28.58 -9.96
N ALA A 35 1.76 -29.45 -9.55
CA ALA A 35 0.48 -29.03 -8.99
C ALA A 35 0.66 -28.27 -7.67
N ASN A 36 1.55 -28.73 -6.80
CA ASN A 36 1.87 -28.03 -5.55
C ASN A 36 2.49 -26.64 -5.81
N LEU A 37 3.46 -26.55 -6.73
CA LEU A 37 4.05 -25.28 -7.13
C LEU A 37 3.00 -24.34 -7.74
N GLY A 38 2.09 -24.84 -8.57
CA GLY A 38 0.98 -24.05 -9.11
C GLY A 38 0.03 -23.55 -8.00
N ALA A 39 -0.25 -24.36 -6.99
CA ALA A 39 -1.04 -23.94 -5.83
C ALA A 39 -0.34 -22.84 -5.01
N ILE A 40 0.97 -22.97 -4.78
CA ILE A 40 1.77 -21.94 -4.11
C ILE A 40 1.79 -20.65 -4.95
N GLN A 41 1.97 -20.75 -6.27
CA GLN A 41 1.94 -19.60 -7.17
C GLN A 41 0.59 -18.86 -7.09
N ASN A 42 -0.54 -19.58 -7.12
CA ASN A 42 -1.87 -18.97 -6.96
C ASN A 42 -2.03 -18.27 -5.61
N ARG A 43 -1.53 -18.87 -4.53
CA ARG A 43 -1.53 -18.23 -3.21
C ARG A 43 -0.69 -16.95 -3.20
N LEU A 44 0.50 -16.97 -3.80
CA LEU A 44 1.35 -15.78 -3.91
C LEU A 44 0.65 -14.65 -4.68
N ILE A 45 0.03 -14.96 -5.82
CA ILE A 45 -0.73 -13.98 -6.61
C ILE A 45 -1.91 -13.41 -5.80
N SER A 46 -2.63 -14.28 -5.06
CA SER A 46 -3.73 -13.81 -4.21
C SER A 46 -3.24 -12.90 -3.06
N THR A 47 -2.10 -13.23 -2.46
CA THR A 47 -1.49 -12.41 -1.41
C THR A 47 -1.01 -11.07 -1.96
N ASP A 48 -0.40 -11.06 -3.14
CA ASP A 48 0.08 -9.85 -3.82
C ASP A 48 -1.07 -8.89 -4.14
N ASN A 49 -2.17 -9.40 -4.71
CA ASN A 49 -3.37 -8.60 -4.99
C ASN A 49 -3.98 -8.00 -3.72
N ASN A 50 -4.05 -8.78 -2.64
CA ASN A 50 -4.55 -8.30 -1.35
C ASN A 50 -3.63 -7.21 -0.77
N LEU A 51 -2.31 -7.44 -0.79
CA LEU A 51 -1.33 -6.47 -0.30
C LEU A 51 -1.39 -5.17 -1.10
N SER A 52 -1.49 -5.25 -2.43
CA SER A 52 -1.64 -4.07 -3.30
C SER A 52 -2.87 -3.25 -2.94
N THR A 53 -4.01 -3.91 -2.70
CA THR A 53 -5.25 -3.25 -2.25
C THR A 53 -5.09 -2.62 -0.87
N ALA A 54 -4.42 -3.30 0.06
CA ALA A 54 -4.13 -2.76 1.39
C ALA A 54 -3.23 -1.52 1.31
N ILE A 55 -2.18 -1.56 0.48
CA ILE A 55 -1.27 -0.42 0.26
C ILE A 55 -2.02 0.78 -0.29
N GLU A 56 -2.91 0.60 -1.28
CA GLU A 56 -3.73 1.67 -1.83
C GLU A 56 -4.61 2.31 -0.75
N ASN A 57 -5.28 1.49 0.05
CA ASN A 57 -6.11 1.96 1.16
C ASN A 57 -5.31 2.71 2.23
N PHE A 58 -4.12 2.22 2.60
CA PHE A 58 -3.25 2.89 3.56
C PHE A 58 -2.71 4.21 3.02
N ASN A 59 -2.32 4.27 1.75
CA ASN A 59 -1.87 5.50 1.11
C ASN A 59 -2.99 6.53 1.05
N ALA A 60 -4.22 6.14 0.70
CA ALA A 60 -5.38 7.02 0.70
C ALA A 60 -5.76 7.50 2.12
N ALA A 61 -5.63 6.65 3.13
CA ALA A 61 -5.83 7.04 4.53
C ALA A 61 -4.75 8.04 5.00
N ASN A 62 -3.48 7.77 4.71
CA ASN A 62 -2.36 8.65 5.05
C ASN A 62 -2.47 10.01 4.36
N ALA A 63 -2.81 10.03 3.05
CA ALA A 63 -3.07 11.27 2.32
C ALA A 63 -4.17 12.10 2.98
N ARG A 64 -5.29 11.48 3.37
CA ARG A 64 -6.38 12.19 4.08
C ARG A 64 -5.94 12.77 5.42
N ILE A 65 -5.12 12.05 6.20
CA ILE A 65 -4.59 12.57 7.47
C ILE A 65 -3.72 13.80 7.20
N ARG A 66 -2.75 13.67 6.28
CA ARG A 66 -1.82 14.76 5.93
C ARG A 66 -2.56 15.98 5.37
N ASP A 67 -3.53 15.77 4.48
CA ASP A 67 -4.32 16.85 3.90
C ASP A 67 -5.19 17.56 4.96
N THR A 68 -5.72 16.81 5.94
CA THR A 68 -6.49 17.37 7.07
C THR A 68 -5.60 18.23 7.97
N ASP A 69 -4.40 17.75 8.33
CA ASP A 69 -3.45 18.50 9.15
C ASP A 69 -2.97 19.79 8.46
N ILE A 70 -2.76 19.73 7.13
CA ILE A 70 -2.41 20.91 6.32
C ILE A 70 -3.58 21.89 6.27
N ALA A 71 -4.82 21.41 6.12
CA ALA A 71 -5.99 22.28 6.13
C ALA A 71 -6.19 22.99 7.48
N GLU A 72 -6.01 22.27 8.61
CA GLU A 72 -6.11 22.83 9.95
C GLU A 72 -5.04 23.90 10.20
N SER A 73 -3.76 23.58 9.94
CA SER A 73 -2.65 24.53 10.11
C SER A 73 -2.78 25.75 9.20
N SER A 74 -3.27 25.57 7.96
CA SER A 74 -3.52 26.68 7.04
C SER A 74 -4.67 27.57 7.52
N ALA A 75 -5.73 27.00 8.08
CA ALA A 75 -6.84 27.75 8.67
C ALA A 75 -6.40 28.54 9.91
N GLU A 76 -5.56 27.95 10.75
CA GLU A 76 -4.99 28.63 11.91
C GLU A 76 -4.05 29.76 11.51
N LEU A 77 -3.17 29.55 10.52
CA LEU A 77 -2.33 30.59 9.95
C LEU A 77 -3.16 31.75 9.38
N ALA A 78 -4.20 31.44 8.61
CA ALA A 78 -5.10 32.46 8.05
C ALA A 78 -5.84 33.23 9.15
N ARG A 79 -6.35 32.54 10.19
CA ARG A 79 -6.96 33.18 11.37
C ARG A 79 -5.97 34.14 12.04
N ASN A 80 -4.74 33.70 12.26
CA ASN A 80 -3.70 34.50 12.90
C ASN A 80 -3.34 35.74 12.06
N GLN A 81 -3.26 35.61 10.74
CA GLN A 81 -3.04 36.74 9.83
C GLN A 81 -4.21 37.74 9.87
N VAL A 82 -5.45 37.27 9.90
CA VAL A 82 -6.64 38.13 10.02
C VAL A 82 -6.63 38.86 11.36
N LEU A 83 -6.34 38.18 12.47
CA LEU A 83 -6.24 38.78 13.80
C LEU A 83 -5.13 39.84 13.87
N GLN A 84 -3.98 39.60 13.25
CA GLN A 84 -2.89 40.58 13.20
C GLN A 84 -3.28 41.83 12.41
N ASN A 85 -3.88 41.66 11.22
CA ASN A 85 -4.37 42.80 10.42
C ASN A 85 -5.49 43.58 11.12
N ALA A 86 -6.40 42.87 11.81
CA ALA A 86 -7.43 43.49 12.63
C ALA A 86 -6.83 44.26 13.80
N SER A 87 -5.83 43.70 14.49
CA SER A 87 -5.13 44.36 15.60
C SER A 87 -4.43 45.65 15.14
N ILE A 88 -3.77 45.63 13.99
CA ILE A 88 -3.14 46.82 13.38
C ILE A 88 -4.21 47.87 13.04
N SER A 89 -5.32 47.47 12.42
CA SER A 89 -6.41 48.38 12.07
C SER A 89 -7.10 48.97 13.31
N ILE A 90 -7.31 48.16 14.35
CA ILE A 90 -7.86 48.60 15.64
C ILE A 90 -6.88 49.56 16.34
N LEU A 91 -5.58 49.27 16.36
CA LEU A 91 -4.55 50.17 16.89
C LEU A 91 -4.52 51.50 16.14
N ALA A 92 -4.63 51.47 14.81
CA ALA A 92 -4.71 52.68 13.99
C ALA A 92 -5.99 53.49 14.31
N GLN A 93 -7.14 52.84 14.46
CA GLN A 93 -8.40 53.47 14.84
C GLN A 93 -8.34 54.04 16.27
N ALA A 94 -7.76 53.30 17.22
CA ALA A 94 -7.62 53.70 18.62
C ALA A 94 -6.68 54.90 18.78
N ASN A 95 -5.63 55.01 17.96
CA ASN A 95 -4.72 56.17 17.96
C ASN A 95 -5.36 57.46 17.41
N GLN A 96 -6.43 57.39 16.62
CA GLN A 96 -7.13 58.57 16.10
C GLN A 96 -8.15 59.17 17.08
N ASN A 97 -8.71 58.36 17.97
CA ASN A 97 -9.66 58.82 19.00
C ASN A 97 -9.09 59.89 19.99
N PRO A 98 -7.87 59.75 20.54
CA PRO A 98 -7.32 60.75 21.45
C PRO A 98 -7.10 62.12 20.78
N SER A 99 -6.80 62.17 19.47
CA SER A 99 -6.64 63.42 18.74
C SER A 99 -7.96 64.16 18.52
N ALA A 100 -9.07 63.43 18.36
CA ALA A 100 -10.41 64.00 18.30
C ALA A 100 -10.85 64.54 19.67
N ALA A 101 -10.50 63.84 20.76
CA ALA A 101 -10.75 64.31 22.12
C ALA A 101 -9.95 65.59 22.42
N LEU A 102 -8.67 65.67 22.01
CA LEU A 102 -7.85 66.87 22.21
C LEU A 102 -8.44 68.12 21.56
N ARG A 103 -9.06 68.00 20.38
CA ARG A 103 -9.78 69.09 19.71
C ARG A 103 -11.02 69.59 20.46
N LEU A 104 -11.55 68.81 21.40
CA LEU A 104 -12.73 69.17 22.19
C LEU A 104 -12.35 69.93 23.48
N ILE A 105 -11.08 69.86 23.89
CA ILE A 105 -10.56 70.50 25.11
C ILE A 105 -9.61 71.68 24.80
N SER A 106 -9.24 71.86 23.52
CA SER A 106 -8.54 73.03 22.98
C SER A 106 -9.52 74.04 22.38
#